data_AF-A0A925IUZ3-F1
#
_entry.id   AF-A0A925IUZ3-F1
#
_cell.length_a   1.000
_cell.length_b   1.000
_cell.length_c   1.000
_cell.angle_alpha   90.00
_cell.angle_beta   90.00
_cell.angle_gamma   90.00
#
_symmetry.space_group_name_H-M   'P 1'
#
loop_
_entity.id
_entity.type
_entity.pdbx_description
1 polymer ?
#
loop_
_entity_poly.entity_id
_entity_poly.type
_entity_poly.pdbx_seq_one_letter_code
_entity_poly.pdbx_strand_id
1 'polypeptide(L)' 'MSTHFKTKYQTIIKASVAKVWDALTNPEVVKQYFFGTDLVTDWKVGSPIIFQGE' A
#
# COMPACT_ATOMS: atom_id res chain seq x y z
N MET A 1 -7.15 -21.04 18.91
CA MET A 1 -7.61 -19.75 19.42
C MET A 1 -7.68 -18.79 18.25
N SER A 2 -8.88 -18.37 17.82
CA SER A 2 -9.02 -17.40 16.72
C SER A 2 -9.19 -16.01 17.33
N THR A 3 -8.22 -15.14 17.13
CA THR A 3 -8.24 -13.76 17.64
C THR A 3 -8.73 -12.81 16.55
N HIS A 4 -9.86 -12.13 16.82
CA HIS A 4 -10.50 -11.16 15.92
C HIS A 4 -10.13 -9.72 16.32
N PHE A 5 -8.84 -9.37 16.28
CA PHE A 5 -8.42 -7.99 16.54
C PHE A 5 -8.57 -7.15 15.27
N LYS A 6 -9.57 -6.28 15.25
CA LYS A 6 -9.73 -5.24 14.22
C LYS A 6 -9.20 -3.93 14.75
N THR A 7 -8.22 -3.35 14.07
CA THR A 7 -7.69 -2.01 14.37
C THR A 7 -8.16 -1.03 13.30
N LYS A 8 -8.42 0.22 13.71
CA LYS A 8 -8.78 1.33 12.82
C LYS A 8 -7.89 2.52 13.15
N TYR A 9 -7.38 3.19 12.12
CA TYR A 9 -6.61 4.42 12.22
C TYR A 9 -7.11 5.44 11.20
N GLN A 10 -6.95 6.73 11.51
CA GLN A 10 -7.29 7.83 10.61
C GLN A 10 -6.31 8.98 10.82
N THR A 11 -5.91 9.63 9.73
CA THR A 11 -5.10 10.84 9.75
C THR A 11 -5.48 11.75 8.58
N ILE A 12 -5.09 13.03 8.66
CA ILE A 12 -5.37 14.03 7.63
C ILE A 12 -4.11 14.22 6.78
N ILE A 13 -4.23 13.99 5.46
CA ILE A 13 -3.17 14.24 4.49
C ILE A 13 -3.61 15.40 3.60
N LYS A 14 -2.82 16.47 3.54
CA LYS A 14 -3.07 17.64 2.68
C LYS A 14 -2.59 17.34 1.25
N ALA A 15 -3.34 16.50 0.53
CA ALA A 15 -3.06 16.15 -0.86
C ALA A 15 -4.37 15.90 -1.63
N SER A 16 -4.31 15.91 -2.97
CA SER A 16 -5.44 15.50 -3.80
C SER A 16 -5.67 13.99 -3.68
N VAL A 17 -6.91 13.56 -3.87
CA VAL A 17 -7.27 12.13 -3.87
C VAL A 17 -6.46 11.34 -4.89
N ALA A 18 -6.25 11.91 -6.08
CA ALA A 18 -5.44 11.28 -7.13
C ALA A 18 -3.99 11.04 -6.70
N LYS A 19 -3.37 12.00 -6.00
CA LYS A 19 -2.00 11.84 -5.50
C LYS A 19 -1.91 10.81 -4.36
N VAL A 20 -2.92 10.74 -3.50
CA VAL A 20 -3.00 9.71 -2.46
C VAL A 20 -3.14 8.33 -3.10
N TRP A 21 -3.96 8.20 -4.13
CA TRP A 21 -4.11 6.94 -4.85
C TRP A 21 -2.82 6.51 -5.55
N ASP A 22 -2.17 7.43 -6.28
CA ASP A 22 -0.88 7.18 -6.91
C ASP A 22 0.16 6.70 -5.90
N ALA A 23 0.24 7.35 -4.72
CA ALA A 23 1.14 6.91 -3.66
C ALA A 23 0.87 5.47 -3.19
N LEU A 24 -0.39 5.02 -3.17
CA LEU A 24 -0.75 3.66 -2.78
C LEU A 24 -0.51 2.62 -3.87
N THR A 25 -0.55 3.03 -5.16
CA THR A 25 -0.55 2.08 -6.28
C THR A 25 0.71 2.08 -7.14
N ASN A 26 1.53 3.13 -7.06
CA ASN A 26 2.75 3.27 -7.86
C ASN A 26 3.94 2.62 -7.13
N PRO A 27 4.55 1.55 -7.67
CA PRO A 27 5.65 0.85 -7.01
C PRO A 27 6.82 1.75 -6.64
N GLU A 28 7.16 2.73 -7.50
CA GLU A 28 8.26 3.67 -7.26
C GLU A 28 8.01 4.57 -6.06
N VAL A 29 6.74 4.97 -5.84
CA VAL A 29 6.37 5.81 -4.68
C VAL A 29 6.26 4.94 -3.42
N VAL A 30 5.69 3.74 -3.54
CA VAL A 30 5.59 2.77 -2.45
C VAL A 30 6.96 2.45 -1.88
N LYS A 31 7.95 2.22 -2.74
CA LYS A 31 9.34 1.96 -2.35
C LYS A 31 9.92 3.03 -1.41
N GLN A 32 9.53 4.30 -1.57
CA GLN A 32 10.03 5.42 -0.77
C GLN A 32 9.55 5.39 0.69
N TYR A 33 8.28 5.05 0.94
CA TYR A 33 7.73 5.03 2.30
C TYR A 33 7.63 3.62 2.91
N PHE A 34 7.83 2.60 2.09
CA PHE A 34 7.82 1.20 2.50
C PHE A 34 9.22 0.59 2.50
N PHE A 35 10.20 1.38 2.93
CA PHE A 35 11.57 0.94 3.26
C PHE A 35 12.29 0.19 2.14
N GLY A 36 12.19 0.64 0.89
CA GLY A 36 12.89 0.02 -0.23
C GLY A 36 12.21 -1.24 -0.80
N THR A 37 11.06 -1.64 -0.26
CA THR A 37 10.32 -2.82 -0.72
C THR A 37 9.86 -2.67 -2.17
N ASP A 38 10.07 -3.73 -2.96
CA ASP A 38 9.56 -3.83 -4.33
C ASP A 38 8.10 -4.33 -4.32
N LEU A 39 7.21 -3.51 -4.87
CA LEU A 39 5.80 -3.83 -5.02
C LEU A 39 5.54 -4.47 -6.39
N VAL A 40 5.11 -5.72 -6.39
CA VAL A 40 4.79 -6.49 -7.61
C VAL A 40 3.31 -6.81 -7.64
N THR A 41 2.59 -6.18 -8.58
CA THR A 41 1.19 -6.45 -8.87
C THR A 41 0.79 -5.90 -10.24
N ASP A 42 -0.22 -6.47 -10.86
CA ASP A 42 -0.81 -5.97 -12.11
C ASP A 42 -2.12 -5.18 -11.88
N TRP A 43 -2.50 -4.96 -10.61
CA TRP A 43 -3.70 -4.24 -10.21
C TRP A 43 -5.01 -4.78 -10.82
N LYS A 44 -5.08 -6.08 -11.15
CA LYS A 44 -6.33 -6.73 -11.55
C LYS A 44 -7.02 -7.38 -10.37
N VAL A 45 -8.36 -7.37 -10.40
CA VAL A 45 -9.17 -8.02 -9.35
C VAL A 45 -8.84 -9.52 -9.31
N GLY A 46 -8.50 -10.01 -8.12
CA GLY A 46 -8.12 -11.41 -7.89
C GLY A 46 -6.63 -11.70 -8.11
N SER A 47 -5.86 -10.77 -8.68
CA SER A 47 -4.41 -10.91 -8.77
C SER A 47 -3.73 -10.71 -7.41
N PRO A 48 -2.56 -11.32 -7.19
CA PRO A 48 -1.78 -11.11 -5.99
C PRO A 48 -1.17 -9.70 -5.92
N ILE A 49 -0.92 -9.26 -4.70
CA ILE A 49 -0.08 -8.11 -4.38
C ILE A 49 1.08 -8.64 -3.54
N ILE A 50 2.31 -8.51 -4.05
CA ILE A 50 3.51 -9.03 -3.40
C ILE A 50 4.41 -7.86 -3.04
N PHE A 51 4.87 -7.85 -1.78
CA PHE A 51 5.85 -6.92 -1.25
C PHE A 51 7.15 -7.70 -1.01
N GLN A 52 8.19 -7.43 -1.79
CA GLN A 52 9.48 -8.11 -1.71
C GLN A 52 10.50 -7.18 -1.04
N GLY A 53 10.99 -7.57 0.13
CA GLY A 53 12.08 -6.85 0.79
C GLY A 53 13.43 -7.17 0.13
N GLU A 54 14.40 -6.27 0.33
CA GLU A 54 15.81 -6.48 -0.05
C GLU A 54 16.53 -7.47 0.89
#